data_AF-A0A351J4C1-F1
#
_entry.id   AF-A0A351J4C1-F1
#
_cell.length_a   1.000
_cell.length_b   1.000
_cell.length_c   1.000
_cell.angle_alpha   90.00
_cell.angle_beta   90.00
_cell.angle_gamma   90.00
#
_symmetry.space_group_name_H-M   'P 1'
#
loop_
_entity.id
_entity.type
_entity.pdbx_description
1 polymer ?
#
loop_
_entity_poly.entity_id
_entity_poly.type
_entity_poly.pdbx_seq_one_letter_code
_entity_poly.pdbx_strand_id
1 'polypeptide(L)' 'MRNERIDGQSLKELLAAGTALLYERKDVVDSLNVFPVPDGDTGTNMYLTFAAAMREVEKLSAIS' A
#
# COMPACT_ATOMS: atom_id res chain seq x y z
N MET A 1 -18.60 -1.26 -16.64
CA MET A 1 -17.26 -1.01 -16.08
C MET A 1 -16.45 -0.27 -17.14
N ARG A 2 -15.87 0.89 -16.83
CA ARG A 2 -15.00 1.59 -17.79
C ARG A 2 -13.68 0.81 -17.89
N ASN A 3 -13.27 0.46 -19.11
CA ASN A 3 -11.96 -0.13 -19.40
C ASN A 3 -10.90 1.00 -19.43
N GLU A 4 -10.63 1.60 -18.28
CA GLU A 4 -9.54 2.56 -18.14
C GLU A 4 -8.25 1.75 -17.91
N ARG A 5 -7.25 1.95 -18.79
CA ARG A 5 -5.94 1.31 -18.64
C ARG A 5 -5.16 2.07 -17.57
N ILE A 6 -4.62 1.34 -16.61
CA ILE A 6 -3.67 1.88 -15.63
C ILE A 6 -2.27 1.80 -16.25
N ASP A 7 -1.63 2.95 -16.45
CA ASP A 7 -0.23 3.03 -16.87
C ASP A 7 0.72 3.13 -15.67
N GLY A 8 2.03 3.18 -15.92
CA GLY A 8 3.05 3.20 -14.87
C GLY A 8 2.95 4.42 -13.94
N GLN A 9 2.58 5.59 -14.47
CA GLN A 9 2.41 6.80 -13.68
C GLN A 9 1.17 6.70 -12.79
N SER A 10 0.05 6.23 -13.34
CA SER A 10 -1.18 5.99 -12.59
C SER A 10 -0.96 4.96 -11.48
N LEU A 11 -0.19 3.89 -11.75
CA LEU A 11 0.16 2.89 -10.75
C LEU A 11 1.02 3.48 -9.61
N LYS A 12 1.99 4.35 -9.94
CA LYS A 12 2.80 5.06 -8.94
C LYS A 12 1.93 5.94 -8.04
N GLU A 13 0.98 6.67 -8.61
CA GLU A 13 0.05 7.51 -7.85
C GLU A 13 -0.87 6.68 -6.94
N LEU A 14 -1.37 5.54 -7.44
CA LEU A 14 -2.15 4.59 -6.63
C LEU A 14 -1.34 4.02 -5.47
N LEU A 15 -0.08 3.65 -5.70
CA LEU A 15 0.81 3.16 -4.64
C LEU A 15 1.09 4.25 -3.60
N ALA A 16 1.32 5.49 -4.01
CA ALA A 16 1.55 6.60 -3.09
C ALA A 16 0.32 6.88 -2.23
N ALA A 17 -0.86 7.00 -2.85
CA ALA A 17 -2.12 7.22 -2.14
C ALA A 17 -2.46 6.05 -1.22
N GLY A 18 -2.31 4.81 -1.70
CA GLY A 18 -2.52 3.60 -0.90
C GLY A 18 -1.58 3.50 0.30
N THR A 19 -0.31 3.85 0.13
CA THR A 19 0.69 3.87 1.22
C THR A 19 0.30 4.87 2.31
N ALA A 20 -0.10 6.09 1.92
CA ALA A 20 -0.54 7.12 2.86
C ALA A 20 -1.80 6.68 3.63
N LEU A 21 -2.80 6.14 2.93
CA LEU A 21 -4.03 5.63 3.56
C LEU A 21 -3.75 4.47 4.52
N LEU A 22 -2.87 3.53 4.14
CA LEU A 22 -2.49 2.42 5.02
C LEU A 22 -1.71 2.92 6.24
N TYR A 23 -0.85 3.92 6.09
CA TYR A 23 -0.17 4.54 7.24
C TYR A 23 -1.17 5.13 8.24
N GLU A 24 -2.18 5.86 7.75
CA GLU A 24 -3.21 6.48 8.60
C GLU A 24 -4.20 5.47 9.21
N ARG A 25 -4.43 4.33 8.55
CA ARG A 25 -5.51 3.39 8.88
C ARG A 25 -5.04 2.00 9.29
N LYS A 26 -3.73 1.74 9.36
CA LYS A 26 -3.19 0.42 9.71
C LYS A 26 -3.76 -0.12 11.02
N ASP A 27 -3.94 0.71 12.05
CA ASP A 27 -4.48 0.28 13.34
C ASP A 27 -5.96 -0.13 13.23
N VAL A 28 -6.72 0.51 12.33
CA VAL A 28 -8.09 0.11 12.02
C VAL A 28 -8.07 -1.26 11.34
N VAL A 29 -7.20 -1.47 10.36
CA VAL A 29 -7.09 -2.76 9.65
C VAL A 29 -6.58 -3.87 10.56
N ASP A 30 -5.61 -3.59 11.42
CA ASP A 30 -5.11 -4.47 12.49
C ASP A 30 -6.27 -4.93 13.39
N SER A 31 -7.26 -4.06 13.64
CA SER A 31 -8.45 -4.39 14.45
C SER A 31 -9.54 -5.21 13.72
N LEU A 32 -9.50 -5.27 12.38
CA LEU A 32 -10.53 -5.95 11.58
C LEU A 32 -10.23 -7.44 11.40
N ASN A 33 -8.96 -7.82 11.27
CA ASN A 33 -8.59 -9.22 10.99
C ASN A 33 -8.37 -10.02 12.28
N VAL A 34 -9.48 -10.52 12.84
CA VAL A 34 -9.50 -11.22 14.15
C VAL A 34 -9.64 -12.75 14.04
N PHE A 35 -9.26 -13.37 12.91
CA PHE A 35 -9.48 -14.82 12.67
C PHE A 35 -8.20 -15.55 12.19
N PRO A 36 -7.86 -16.76 12.71
CA PRO A 36 -8.34 -17.42 13.94
C PRO A 36 -7.58 -16.98 15.20
N VAL A 37 -6.48 -16.23 15.07
CA VAL A 37 -5.72 -15.63 16.18
C VAL A 37 -5.40 -14.18 15.80
N PRO A 38 -5.76 -13.18 16.61
CA PRO A 38 -5.38 -11.81 16.35
C PRO A 38 -3.88 -11.64 16.62
N ASP A 39 -3.07 -11.64 15.56
CA ASP A 39 -1.69 -11.13 15.61
C ASP A 39 -1.66 -9.60 15.64
N GLY A 40 -2.77 -8.95 15.23
CA GLY A 40 -2.95 -7.51 15.29
C GLY A 40 -1.97 -6.76 14.38
N ASP A 41 -1.47 -7.42 13.34
CA ASP A 41 -0.40 -6.89 12.49
C ASP A 41 -0.80 -6.78 11.01
N THR A 42 -2.03 -7.14 10.63
CA THR A 42 -2.45 -7.21 9.23
C THR A 42 -2.34 -5.86 8.51
N GLY A 43 -2.86 -4.79 9.10
CA GLY A 43 -2.72 -3.42 8.60
C GLY A 43 -1.27 -2.95 8.58
N THR A 44 -0.51 -3.28 9.61
CA THR A 44 0.93 -2.98 9.68
C THR A 44 1.69 -3.69 8.55
N ASN A 45 1.43 -4.97 8.30
CA ASN A 45 2.04 -5.75 7.23
C ASN A 45 1.68 -5.20 5.84
N MET A 46 0.43 -4.75 5.64
CA MET A 46 0.01 -4.09 4.41
C MET A 46 0.75 -2.76 4.19
N TYR A 47 0.84 -1.91 5.22
CA TYR A 47 1.61 -0.66 5.15
C TYR A 47 3.07 -0.92 4.80
N LEU A 48 3.73 -1.86 5.48
CA LEU A 48 5.14 -2.18 5.23
C LEU A 48 5.37 -2.69 3.80
N THR A 49 4.44 -3.47 3.27
CA THR A 49 4.48 -3.97 1.88
C THR A 49 4.38 -2.82 0.88
N PHE A 50 3.41 -1.91 1.06
CA PHE A 50 3.23 -0.74 0.19
C PHE A 50 4.41 0.24 0.28
N ALA A 51 4.90 0.49 1.49
CA ALA A 51 6.09 1.31 1.72
C ALA A 51 7.34 0.70 1.06
N ALA A 52 7.49 -0.64 1.07
CA ALA A 52 8.56 -1.31 0.35
C ALA A 52 8.44 -1.13 -1.16
N ALA A 53 7.24 -1.30 -1.73
CA ALA A 53 7.00 -1.07 -3.14
C ALA A 53 7.32 0.39 -3.54
N MET A 54 6.89 1.37 -2.75
CA MET A 54 7.18 2.79 -3.00
C MET A 54 8.68 3.09 -3.02
N ARG A 55 9.47 2.50 -2.12
CA ARG A 55 10.95 2.65 -2.14
C ARG A 55 11.57 2.14 -3.44
N GLU A 56 11.06 1.04 -3.99
CA GLU A 56 11.55 0.55 -5.29
C GLU A 56 11.12 1.46 -6.45
N VAL A 57 9.89 2.00 -6.42
CA VAL A 57 9.41 2.97 -7.41
C VAL A 57 10.23 4.26 -7.39
N GLU A 58 10.62 4.74 -6.21
CA GLU A 58 11.46 5.94 -6.05
C GLU A 58 12.85 5.74 -6.68
N LYS A 59 13.44 4.55 -6.56
CA LYS A 59 14.71 4.21 -7.22
C LYS A 59 14.61 4.29 -8.74
N LEU A 60 13.46 3.93 -9.32
CA LEU A 60 13.25 4.03 -10.77
C LEU A 60 13.22 5.49 -11.24
N SER A 61 12.68 6.41 -10.44
CA SER A 61 12.71 7.86 -10.74
C SER A 61 14.06 8.53 -10.51
N ALA A 62 14.98 7.89 -9.77
CA ALA A 62 16.34 8.37 -9.59
C ALA A 62 17.30 7.95 -10.72
N ILE A 63 16.84 7.11 -11.65
CA ILE A 63 17.60 6.60 -12.81
C ILE A 63 17.25 7.37 -14.11
N SER A 64 16.29 8.29 -14.06
CA SER A 64 15.91 9.20 -15.16
C SER A 64 16.58 10.56 -15.10
#